data_AF-F3FVA1-F1
#
_entry.id   AF-F3FVA1-F1
#
_cell.length_a   1.000
_cell.length_b   1.000
_cell.length_c   1.000
_cell.angle_alpha   90.00
_cell.angle_beta   90.00
_cell.angle_gamma   90.00
#
_symmetry.space_group_name_H-M   'P 1'
#
loop_
_entity.id
_entity.type
_entity.pdbx_description
1 polymer ?
#
loop_
_entity_poly.entity_id
_entity_poly.type
_entity_poly.pdbx_seq_one_letter_code
_entity_poly.pdbx_strand_id
1 'polypeptide(L)'
;MSAAGLPSDRFIFEGFLPAKSAGRKARLERVKEEPRTLIYYEAPHRILECLQDMELVFGADRQALLAREITKTFETLKGLPLGELRAFVESDSNQQRGECVVLVAGWTPPDDEDVIGEEARRVLDLLLAEMPLKRAAALA
;
A
#
# COMPACT_ATOMS: atom_id res chain seq x y z
N MET A 1 -10.68 -4.15 -10.94
CA MET A 1 -10.99 -3.45 -9.67
C MET A 1 -11.96 -4.23 -8.79
N SER A 2 -13.10 -4.72 -9.29
CA SER A 2 -14.10 -5.45 -8.47
C SER A 2 -13.55 -6.67 -7.71
N ALA A 3 -12.50 -7.33 -8.22
CA ALA A 3 -11.87 -8.49 -7.57
C ALA A 3 -10.67 -8.14 -6.67
N ALA A 4 -10.24 -6.87 -6.59
CA ALA A 4 -8.94 -6.53 -6.01
C ALA A 4 -8.92 -6.43 -4.47
N GLY A 5 -10.08 -6.36 -3.81
CA GLY A 5 -10.15 -6.18 -2.35
C GLY A 5 -9.58 -4.85 -1.83
N LEU A 6 -9.20 -3.93 -2.71
CA LEU A 6 -8.66 -2.60 -2.39
C LEU A 6 -9.73 -1.51 -2.62
N PRO A 7 -9.66 -0.37 -1.91
CA PRO A 7 -10.51 0.78 -2.18
C PRO A 7 -10.48 1.16 -3.66
N SER A 8 -11.66 1.22 -4.28
CA SER A 8 -11.81 1.38 -5.73
C SER A 8 -12.67 2.57 -6.16
N ASP A 9 -13.12 3.37 -5.20
CA ASP A 9 -13.85 4.62 -5.43
C ASP A 9 -12.95 5.67 -6.10
N ARG A 10 -11.66 5.70 -5.76
CA ARG A 10 -10.64 6.54 -6.40
C ARG A 10 -9.32 5.78 -6.53
N PHE A 11 -8.70 5.90 -7.70
CA PHE A 11 -7.41 5.26 -7.99
C PHE A 11 -6.58 6.13 -8.94
N ILE A 12 -5.27 5.87 -8.98
CA ILE A 12 -4.35 6.45 -9.96
C ILE A 12 -3.83 5.32 -10.84
N PHE A 13 -3.92 5.54 -12.15
CA PHE A 13 -3.26 4.69 -13.13
C PHE A 13 -1.91 5.30 -13.50
N GLU A 14 -0.82 4.66 -13.07
CA GLU A 14 0.56 5.09 -13.33
C GLU A 14 1.14 4.50 -14.63
N GLY A 15 0.49 3.48 -15.19
CA GLY A 15 0.95 2.81 -16.41
C GLY A 15 2.25 2.03 -16.19
N PHE A 16 3.17 2.09 -17.16
CA PHE A 16 4.46 1.40 -17.09
C PHE A 16 5.52 2.24 -16.39
N LEU A 17 6.19 1.64 -15.41
CA LEU A 17 7.35 2.24 -14.76
C LEU A 17 8.60 2.19 -15.65
N PRO A 18 9.53 3.17 -15.52
CA PRO A 18 10.82 3.12 -16.19
C PRO A 18 11.54 1.78 -15.99
N ALA A 19 12.20 1.27 -17.02
CA ALA A 19 12.84 -0.05 -16.97
C ALA A 19 14.04 -0.12 -16.01
N LYS A 20 14.75 1.00 -15.81
CA LYS A 20 15.91 1.04 -14.91
C LYS A 20 15.47 1.33 -13.48
N SER A 21 15.98 0.56 -12.53
CA SER A 21 15.67 0.66 -11.10
C SER A 21 15.75 2.09 -10.54
N ALA A 22 16.77 2.87 -10.90
CA ALA A 22 16.89 4.26 -10.42
C ALA A 22 15.72 5.14 -10.88
N GLY A 23 15.33 5.05 -12.15
CA GLY A 23 14.19 5.80 -12.68
C GLY A 23 12.85 5.29 -12.16
N ARG A 24 12.73 3.97 -11.96
CA ARG A 24 11.57 3.33 -11.35
C ARG A 24 11.35 3.83 -9.93
N LYS A 25 12.36 3.73 -9.06
CA LYS A 25 12.32 4.24 -7.68
C LYS A 25 12.01 5.73 -7.62
N ALA A 26 12.63 6.54 -8.48
CA ALA A 26 12.32 7.97 -8.54
C ALA A 26 10.85 8.27 -8.89
N ARG A 27 10.18 7.40 -9.66
CA ARG A 27 8.74 7.54 -9.94
C ARG A 27 7.90 7.06 -8.76
N LEU A 28 8.26 5.93 -8.14
CA LEU A 28 7.57 5.38 -6.98
C LEU A 28 7.62 6.35 -5.78
N GLU A 29 8.77 6.96 -5.50
CA GLU A 29 8.94 7.89 -4.37
C GLU A 29 8.00 9.10 -4.47
N ARG A 30 7.68 9.58 -5.68
CA ARG A 30 6.75 10.72 -5.86
C ARG A 30 5.32 10.42 -5.43
N VAL A 31 4.96 9.14 -5.30
CA VAL A 31 3.61 8.68 -4.96
C VAL A 31 3.62 7.80 -3.71
N LYS A 32 4.71 7.79 -2.95
CA LYS A 32 4.87 6.94 -1.75
C LYS A 32 3.78 7.14 -0.71
N GLU A 33 3.38 8.40 -0.51
CA GLU A 33 2.36 8.83 0.44
C GLU A 33 1.00 9.08 -0.22
N GLU A 34 0.80 8.62 -1.46
CA GLU A 34 -0.48 8.77 -2.14
C GLU A 34 -1.57 7.91 -1.45
N PRO A 35 -2.66 8.49 -0.93
CA PRO A 35 -3.71 7.75 -0.23
C PRO A 35 -4.63 6.91 -1.14
N ARG A 36 -4.60 7.12 -2.46
CA ARG A 36 -5.39 6.34 -3.42
C ARG A 36 -4.68 5.05 -3.82
N THR A 37 -5.45 4.04 -4.20
CA THR A 37 -4.92 2.83 -4.84
C THR A 37 -4.14 3.19 -6.12
N LEU A 38 -2.93 2.67 -6.24
CA LEU A 38 -2.03 2.87 -7.38
C LEU A 38 -2.08 1.64 -8.28
N ILE A 39 -2.17 1.84 -9.60
CA ILE A 39 -2.24 0.76 -10.59
C ILE A 39 -1.09 0.88 -11.58
N TYR A 40 -0.33 -0.21 -11.70
CA TYR A 40 0.83 -0.32 -12.59
C TYR A 40 0.65 -1.45 -13.59
N TYR A 41 1.11 -1.22 -14.81
CA TYR A 41 1.39 -2.29 -15.75
C TYR A 41 2.85 -2.68 -15.67
N GLU A 42 3.14 -3.97 -15.74
CA GLU A 42 4.50 -4.46 -15.73
C GLU A 42 4.69 -5.65 -16.65
N ALA A 43 5.88 -5.68 -17.27
CA ALA A 43 6.28 -6.80 -18.10
C ALA A 43 6.65 -8.01 -17.23
N PRO A 44 6.32 -9.24 -17.66
CA PRO A 44 6.51 -10.45 -16.86
C PRO A 44 7.96 -10.67 -16.39
N HIS A 45 8.92 -10.43 -17.28
CA HIS A 45 10.34 -10.61 -16.97
C HIS A 45 10.91 -9.53 -16.02
N ARG A 46 10.12 -8.48 -15.72
CA ARG A 46 10.47 -7.38 -14.82
C ARG A 46 9.69 -7.40 -13.52
N ILE A 47 8.70 -8.28 -13.37
CA ILE A 47 7.79 -8.20 -12.22
C ILE A 47 8.52 -8.36 -10.89
N LEU A 48 9.51 -9.25 -10.82
CA LEU A 48 10.27 -9.49 -9.60
C LEU A 48 11.12 -8.27 -9.19
N GLU A 49 11.88 -7.69 -10.12
CA GLU A 49 12.67 -6.47 -9.84
C GLU A 49 11.79 -5.24 -9.53
N CYS A 50 10.58 -5.21 -10.08
CA CYS A 50 9.62 -4.15 -9.84
C CYS A 50 9.04 -4.26 -8.43
N LEU A 51 8.63 -5.46 -8.00
CA LEU A 51 8.16 -5.73 -6.64
C LEU A 51 9.24 -5.48 -5.60
N GLN A 52 10.50 -5.83 -5.89
CA GLN A 52 11.65 -5.48 -5.04
C GLN A 52 11.78 -3.96 -4.83
N ASP A 53 11.71 -3.17 -5.89
CA ASP A 53 11.78 -1.70 -5.76
C ASP A 53 10.53 -1.11 -5.10
N MET A 54 9.34 -1.69 -5.32
CA MET A 54 8.11 -1.28 -4.62
C MET A 54 8.20 -1.56 -3.12
N GLU A 55 8.68 -2.74 -2.72
CA GLU A 55 8.91 -3.10 -1.31
C GLU A 55 9.87 -2.12 -0.64
N LEU A 56 10.99 -1.80 -1.31
CA LEU A 56 11.98 -0.84 -0.79
C LEU A 56 11.42 0.57 -0.58
N VAL A 57 10.53 1.02 -1.48
CA VAL A 57 10.00 2.40 -1.46
C VAL A 57 8.76 2.52 -0.56
N PHE A 58 7.80 1.60 -0.73
CA PHE A 58 6.50 1.65 -0.05
C PHE A 58 6.46 0.91 1.29
N GLY A 59 7.43 0.04 1.55
CA GLY A 59 7.49 -0.83 2.72
C GLY A 59 6.88 -2.22 2.47
N ALA A 60 7.42 -3.23 3.14
CA ALA A 60 7.02 -4.64 2.97
C ALA A 60 5.56 -4.91 3.36
N ASP A 61 5.01 -4.15 4.31
CA ASP A 61 3.67 -4.35 4.85
C ASP A 61 2.55 -3.73 3.98
N ARG A 62 2.92 -2.94 2.97
CA ARG A 62 1.93 -2.31 2.08
C ARG A 62 1.16 -3.39 1.34
N GLN A 63 -0.17 -3.39 1.47
CA GLN A 63 -1.02 -4.32 0.75
C GLN A 63 -0.91 -4.10 -0.75
N ALA A 64 -0.78 -5.19 -1.50
CA ALA A 64 -0.72 -5.17 -2.95
C ALA A 64 -1.43 -6.39 -3.54
N LEU A 65 -1.75 -6.32 -4.82
CA LEU A 65 -2.35 -7.40 -5.58
C LEU A 65 -1.67 -7.53 -6.94
N LEU A 66 -1.23 -8.75 -7.25
CA LEU A 66 -0.80 -9.15 -8.58
C LEU A 66 -2.00 -9.77 -9.31
N ALA A 67 -2.34 -9.20 -10.46
CA ALA A 67 -3.25 -9.79 -11.43
C ALA A 67 -2.47 -10.18 -12.69
N ARG A 68 -2.50 -11.47 -13.05
CA ARG A 68 -1.77 -12.07 -14.17
C ARG A 68 -2.74 -12.79 -15.10
N GLU A 69 -2.63 -12.51 -16.40
CA GLU A 69 -3.36 -13.23 -17.47
C GLU A 69 -4.88 -13.40 -17.23
N ILE A 70 -5.61 -12.30 -16.97
CA ILE A 70 -7.07 -12.29 -16.67
C ILE A 70 -7.94 -12.95 -17.78
N THR A 71 -7.39 -13.28 -18.95
CA THR A 71 -8.11 -13.84 -20.10
C THR A 71 -7.69 -15.26 -20.52
N LYS A 72 -6.79 -15.95 -19.79
CA LYS A 72 -6.31 -17.31 -20.13
C LYS A 72 -6.43 -18.27 -18.95
N THR A 73 -6.40 -19.58 -19.22
CA THR A 73 -6.61 -20.71 -18.27
C THR A 73 -5.72 -20.71 -17.01
N PHE A 74 -4.71 -19.85 -16.94
CA PHE A 74 -3.77 -19.74 -15.81
C PHE A 74 -3.86 -18.36 -15.13
N GLU A 75 -5.06 -17.86 -14.92
CA GLU A 75 -5.27 -16.60 -14.21
C GLU A 75 -4.66 -16.66 -12.79
N THR A 76 -3.99 -15.59 -12.39
CA THR A 76 -3.55 -15.43 -11.00
C THR A 76 -4.03 -14.09 -10.49
N LEU A 77 -4.75 -14.12 -9.38
CA LEU A 77 -5.21 -12.93 -8.67
C LEU A 77 -4.83 -13.10 -7.21
N LYS A 78 -3.69 -12.51 -6.82
CA LYS A 78 -3.05 -12.77 -5.53
C LYS A 78 -2.82 -11.45 -4.78
N GLY A 79 -3.58 -11.26 -3.70
CA GLY A 79 -3.41 -10.14 -2.77
C GLY A 79 -2.61 -10.56 -1.54
N LEU A 80 -1.53 -9.83 -1.24
CA LEU A 80 -0.60 -10.04 -0.12
C LEU A 80 0.12 -8.71 0.23
N PRO A 81 0.72 -8.57 1.42
CA PRO A 81 1.74 -7.53 1.65
C PRO A 81 2.85 -7.61 0.59
N LEU A 82 3.43 -6.47 0.20
CA LEU A 82 4.47 -6.41 -0.84
C LEU A 82 5.63 -7.38 -0.61
N GLY A 83 6.11 -7.52 0.63
CA GLY A 83 7.20 -8.44 0.96
C GLY A 83 6.83 -9.91 0.71
N GLU A 84 5.63 -10.30 1.10
CA GLU A 84 5.10 -11.65 0.86
C GLU A 84 4.78 -11.88 -0.62
N LEU A 85 4.25 -10.86 -1.31
CA LEU A 85 3.94 -10.92 -2.73
C LEU A 85 5.21 -11.10 -3.57
N ARG A 86 6.27 -10.36 -3.24
CA ARG A 86 7.60 -10.54 -3.85
C ARG A 86 8.10 -11.96 -3.64
N ALA A 87 8.06 -12.46 -2.40
CA ALA A 87 8.50 -13.82 -2.08
C ALA A 87 7.69 -14.89 -2.83
N PHE A 88 6.37 -14.71 -2.96
CA PHE A 88 5.51 -15.58 -3.76
C PHE A 88 5.95 -15.63 -5.23
N VAL A 89 6.20 -14.47 -5.86
CA VAL A 89 6.65 -14.38 -7.25
C VAL A 89 8.07 -14.92 -7.46
N GLU A 90 8.94 -14.77 -6.46
CA GLU A 90 10.29 -15.32 -6.46
C GLU A 90 10.28 -16.85 -6.38
N SER A 91 9.33 -17.42 -5.63
CA SER A 91 9.24 -18.86 -5.39
C SER A 91 8.73 -19.68 -6.59
N ASP A 92 8.04 -19.06 -7.54
CA ASP A 92 7.49 -19.72 -8.73
C ASP A 92 7.71 -18.89 -10.00
N SER A 93 8.59 -19.36 -10.87
CA SER A 93 8.93 -18.69 -12.14
C SER A 93 7.76 -18.58 -13.11
N ASN A 94 6.69 -19.38 -12.95
CA ASN A 94 5.48 -19.20 -13.75
C ASN A 94 4.76 -17.88 -13.45
N GLN A 95 4.97 -17.31 -12.26
CA GLN A 95 4.40 -16.00 -11.91
C GLN A 95 5.07 -14.84 -12.64
N GLN A 96 6.20 -15.11 -13.31
CA GLN A 96 6.95 -14.14 -14.12
C GLN A 96 6.65 -14.31 -15.61
N ARG A 97 5.40 -14.69 -15.97
CA ARG A 97 4.95 -14.94 -17.35
C ARG A 97 3.59 -14.30 -17.62
N GLY A 98 3.42 -13.81 -18.85
CA GLY A 98 2.17 -13.15 -19.27
C GLY A 98 2.07 -11.70 -18.78
N GLU A 99 1.01 -11.01 -19.20
CA GLU A 99 0.80 -9.61 -18.84
C GLU A 99 0.42 -9.49 -17.35
N CYS A 100 1.08 -8.56 -16.65
CA CYS A 100 0.91 -8.34 -15.22
C CYS A 100 0.35 -6.93 -14.95
N VAL A 101 -0.62 -6.87 -14.05
CA VAL A 101 -1.10 -5.64 -13.45
C VAL A 101 -0.84 -5.73 -11.95
N VAL A 102 -0.20 -4.71 -11.39
CA VAL A 102 0.04 -4.61 -9.94
C VAL A 102 -0.81 -3.48 -9.40
N LEU A 103 -1.63 -3.79 -8.40
CA LEU A 103 -2.37 -2.80 -7.63
C LEU A 103 -1.70 -2.67 -6.27
N VAL A 104 -1.40 -1.45 -5.85
CA VAL A 104 -0.80 -1.16 -4.54
C VAL A 104 -1.78 -0.31 -3.76
N ALA A 105 -2.05 -0.70 -2.51
CA ALA A 105 -2.91 0.06 -1.63
C ALA A 105 -2.36 1.47 -1.42
N GLY A 106 -3.27 2.42 -1.26
CA GLY A 106 -2.92 3.77 -0.85
C GLY A 106 -2.17 3.79 0.48
N TRP A 107 -1.38 4.82 0.68
CA TRP A 107 -0.70 5.06 1.93
C TRP A 107 -1.67 5.59 2.98
N THR A 108 -1.54 5.05 4.18
CA THR A 108 -2.18 5.58 5.38
C THR A 108 -1.11 6.22 6.25
N PRO A 109 -1.33 7.44 6.77
CA PRO A 109 -0.48 7.98 7.82
C PRO A 109 -0.34 6.95 8.95
N PRO A 110 0.85 6.82 9.56
CA PRO A 110 0.95 6.16 10.85
C PRO A 110 -0.06 6.81 11.80
N ASP A 111 -0.76 6.01 12.59
CA ASP A 111 -1.68 6.54 13.59
C ASP A 111 -0.87 7.40 14.59
N ASP A 112 -1.06 8.73 14.56
CA ASP A 112 -0.53 9.70 15.54
C ASP A 112 -1.25 9.57 16.91
N GLU A 113 -1.85 8.41 17.20
CA GLU A 113 -2.62 8.17 18.42
C GLU A 113 -1.76 8.33 19.69
N ASP A 114 -0.45 8.11 19.61
CA ASP A 114 0.42 8.17 20.78
C ASP A 114 0.81 9.59 21.20
N VAL A 115 0.93 10.54 20.26
CA VAL A 115 1.44 11.90 20.58
C VAL A 115 0.34 12.82 21.07
N ILE A 116 -0.83 12.79 20.41
CA ILE A 116 -2.00 13.57 20.85
C ILE A 116 -2.72 12.85 21.99
N GLY A 117 -2.70 11.51 22.01
CA GLY A 117 -3.36 10.68 23.01
C GLY A 117 -2.84 10.92 24.42
N GLU A 118 -1.53 10.86 24.66
CA GLU A 118 -0.97 11.00 26.01
C GLU A 118 -1.15 12.41 26.61
N GLU A 119 -0.95 13.46 25.81
CA GLU A 119 -1.12 14.84 26.31
C GLU A 119 -2.60 15.18 26.52
N ALA A 120 -3.48 14.81 25.58
CA ALA A 120 -4.92 14.98 25.75
C ALA A 120 -5.45 14.13 26.92
N ARG A 121 -4.91 12.91 27.12
CA ARG A 121 -5.24 12.05 28.28
C ARG A 121 -4.85 12.73 29.58
N ARG A 122 -3.63 13.27 29.65
CA ARG A 122 -3.12 13.96 30.84
C ARG A 122 -3.94 15.21 31.16
N VAL A 123 -4.30 16.00 30.16
CA VAL A 123 -5.16 17.18 30.33
C VAL A 123 -6.56 16.77 30.77
N LEU A 124 -7.14 15.73 30.16
CA LEU A 124 -8.44 15.20 30.53
C LEU A 124 -8.46 14.68 31.97
N ASP A 125 -7.43 13.95 32.42
CA ASP A 125 -7.32 13.43 33.78
C ASP A 125 -7.23 14.56 34.81
N LEU A 126 -6.48 15.63 34.52
CA LEU A 126 -6.42 16.82 35.37
C LEU A 126 -7.76 17.56 35.44
N LEU A 127 -8.46 17.68 34.30
CA LEU A 127 -9.76 18.34 34.26
C LEU A 127 -10.83 17.51 34.98
N LEU A 128 -10.80 16.18 34.88
CA LEU A 128 -11.75 15.29 35.56
C LEU A 128 -11.65 15.35 37.08
N ALA A 129 -10.50 15.74 37.64
CA ALA A 129 -10.36 15.98 39.07
C ALA A 129 -11.16 17.21 39.56
N GLU A 130 -11.38 18.19 38.67
CA GLU A 130 -11.97 19.48 39.01
C GLU A 130 -13.38 19.71 38.43
N MET A 131 -13.80 18.93 37.43
CA MET A 131 -15.10 19.11 36.79
C MET A 131 -15.72 17.82 36.21
N PRO A 132 -17.05 17.80 36.01
CA PRO A 132 -17.73 16.65 35.42
C PRO A 132 -17.24 16.34 34.01
N LEU A 133 -17.21 15.05 33.66
CA LEU A 133 -16.77 14.49 32.37
C LEU A 133 -17.23 15.29 31.15
N LYS A 134 -18.50 15.73 31.13
CA LYS A 134 -19.07 16.49 30.01
C LYS A 134 -18.38 17.84 29.76
N ARG A 135 -17.88 18.50 30.81
CA ARG A 135 -17.10 19.75 30.69
C ARG A 135 -15.63 19.47 30.42
N ALA A 136 -15.05 18.47 31.09
CA ALA A 136 -13.65 18.09 30.89
C ALA A 136 -13.39 17.69 29.43
N ALA A 137 -14.26 16.86 28.84
CA ALA A 137 -14.16 16.44 27.44
C ALA A 137 -14.45 17.54 26.40
N ALA A 138 -14.96 18.70 26.83
CA ALA A 138 -15.19 19.84 25.94
C ALA A 138 -14.01 20.84 25.94
N LEU A 139 -13.03 20.63 26.83
CA LEU A 139 -11.89 21.53 27.08
C LEU A 139 -10.53 20.86 26.86
N ALA A 140 -10.46 19.53 26.95
CA ALA A 140 -9.32 18.73 26.50
C ALA A 140 -9.39 18.49 24.99
#